data_AF-A0A972XGR6-F1
#
_entry.id   AF-A0A972XGR6-F1
#
_cell.length_a   1.000
_cell.length_b   1.000
_cell.length_c   1.000
_cell.angle_alpha   90.00
_cell.angle_beta   90.00
_cell.angle_gamma   90.00
#
_symmetry.space_group_name_H-M   'P 1'
#
loop_
_entity.id
_entity.type
_entity.pdbx_description
1 polymer ?
#
loop_
_entity_poly.entity_id
_entity_poly.type
_entity_poly.pdbx_seq_one_letter_code
_entity_poly.pdbx_strand_id
1 'polypeptide(L)' 'AGPQGRHVDDMLTYTALGTPEIVREYLSEFRRHADADELMLVHHSDSVEGRLHSLDLLGEADSVIT' A
#
# COMPACT_ATOMS: atom_id res chain seq x y z
N ALA A 1 -1.24 -24.22 -8.21
CA ALA A 1 -0.57 -23.00 -8.75
C ALA A 1 0.48 -23.42 -9.78
N GLY A 2 0.41 -22.90 -11.00
CA GLY A 2 1.46 -23.06 -12.02
C GLY A 2 2.60 -22.04 -11.80
N PRO A 3 3.71 -22.13 -12.56
CA PRO A 3 4.85 -21.22 -12.43
C PRO A 3 4.48 -19.72 -12.48
N GLN A 4 3.42 -19.39 -13.21
CA GLN A 4 2.91 -18.04 -13.45
C GLN A 4 2.10 -17.54 -12.26
N GLY A 5 1.39 -18.42 -11.55
CA GLY A 5 0.69 -18.07 -10.31
C GLY A 5 1.67 -17.66 -9.20
N ARG A 6 2.82 -18.34 -9.11
CA ARG A 6 3.89 -17.94 -8.19
C ARG A 6 4.46 -16.56 -8.49
N HIS A 7 4.60 -16.21 -9.77
CA HIS A 7 5.09 -14.90 -10.17
C HIS A 7 4.12 -13.77 -9.78
N VAL A 8 2.81 -14.03 -9.86
CA VAL A 8 1.78 -13.09 -9.39
C VAL A 8 1.81 -12.96 -7.86
N ASP A 9 1.99 -14.06 -7.14
CA ASP A 9 2.12 -14.03 -5.67
C ASP A 9 3.36 -13.22 -5.25
N ASP A 10 4.50 -13.38 -5.94
CA ASP A 10 5.72 -12.61 -5.70
C ASP A 10 5.47 -11.09 -5.90
N MET A 11 4.73 -10.71 -6.95
CA MET A 11 4.38 -9.31 -7.22
C MET A 11 3.52 -8.67 -6.11
N LEU A 12 2.75 -9.46 -5.37
CA LEU A 12 1.82 -8.98 -4.34
C LEU A 12 2.40 -9.05 -2.91
N THR A 13 3.63 -9.55 -2.75
CA THR A 13 4.27 -9.78 -1.43
C THR A 13 4.24 -8.55 -0.53
N TYR A 14 4.41 -7.35 -1.09
CA TYR A 14 4.41 -6.09 -0.34
C TYR A 14 3.21 -5.19 -0.67
N THR A 15 2.00 -5.74 -0.50
CA THR A 15 0.75 -5.00 -0.74
C THR A 15 0.08 -4.60 0.57
N ALA A 16 -0.09 -3.29 0.77
CA ALA A 16 -0.95 -2.75 1.82
C ALA A 16 -2.40 -2.71 1.33
N LEU A 17 -3.27 -3.59 1.84
CA LEU A 17 -4.68 -3.67 1.45
C LEU A 17 -5.57 -3.74 2.70
N GLY A 18 -6.54 -2.83 2.80
CA GLY A 18 -7.49 -2.83 3.92
C GLY A 18 -8.14 -1.46 4.12
N THR A 19 -8.64 -1.25 5.35
CA THR A 19 -9.07 0.08 5.80
C THR A 19 -7.87 1.01 5.94
N PRO A 20 -8.08 2.34 6.03
CA PRO A 20 -6.97 3.28 6.16
C PRO A 20 -6.06 2.99 7.36
N GLU A 21 -6.61 2.54 8.49
CA GLU A 21 -5.84 2.17 9.68
C GLU A 21 -4.93 0.97 9.43
N ILE A 22 -5.45 -0.07 8.75
CA ILE A 22 -4.68 -1.27 8.39
C ILE A 22 -3.55 -0.92 7.43
N VAL A 23 -3.82 -0.07 6.43
CA VAL A 23 -2.81 0.37 5.47
C VAL A 23 -1.71 1.17 6.17
N ARG A 24 -2.08 2.09 7.06
CA ARG A 24 -1.12 2.90 7.82
C ARG A 24 -0.20 2.05 8.70
N GLU A 25 -0.78 1.11 9.46
CA GLU A 25 0.01 0.20 10.30
C GLU A 25 0.99 -0.63 9.46
N TYR A 26 0.52 -1.19 8.35
CA TYR A 26 1.35 -1.95 7.42
C TYR A 26 2.53 -1.11 6.90
N LEU A 27 2.27 0.10 6.40
CA LEU A 27 3.30 0.96 5.84
C LEU A 27 4.34 1.39 6.89
N SER A 28 3.90 1.65 8.13
CA SER A 28 4.79 1.95 9.26
C SER A 28 5.73 0.78 9.55
N GLU A 29 5.20 -0.45 9.62
CA GLU A 29 6.03 -1.64 9.84
C GLU A 29 6.92 -1.95 8.64
N PHE A 30 6.42 -1.78 7.42
CA PHE A 30 7.21 -1.99 6.22
C PHE A 30 8.39 -1.00 6.13
N ARG A 31 8.16 0.28 6.45
CA ARG A 31 9.23 1.29 6.52
C ARG A 31 10.33 0.86 7.48
N ARG A 32 9.96 0.39 8.67
CA ARG A 32 10.89 -0.13 9.68
C ARG A 32 11.62 -1.39 9.19
N HIS A 33 10.92 -2.30 8.53
CA HIS A 33 11.47 -3.54 8.01
C HIS A 33 12.50 -3.29 6.89
N ALA A 34 12.18 -2.37 5.99
CA ALA A 34 13.02 -2.01 4.86
C ALA A 34 14.14 -1.02 5.22
N ASP A 35 14.13 -0.47 6.45
CA ASP A 35 15.00 0.62 6.89
C ASP A 35 14.98 1.81 5.92
N ALA A 36 13.77 2.22 5.55
CA ALA A 36 13.54 3.25 4.53
C ALA A 36 13.20 4.60 5.17
N ASP A 37 13.75 5.68 4.63
CA ASP A 37 13.35 7.04 5.00
C ASP A 37 12.02 7.43 4.33
N GLU A 38 11.79 6.94 3.10
CA GLU A 38 10.63 7.25 2.26
C GLU A 38 10.09 5.99 1.58
N LEU A 39 8.77 5.96 1.33
CA LEU A 39 8.10 4.90 0.59
C LEU A 39 7.47 5.46 -0.70
N MET A 40 7.79 4.84 -1.83
CA MET A 40 7.11 5.10 -3.10
C MET A 40 5.94 4.12 -3.26
N LEU A 41 4.73 4.65 -3.35
CA LEU A 41 3.50 3.85 -3.37
C LEU A 41 2.87 3.85 -4.77
N VAL A 42 2.27 2.72 -5.13
CA VAL A 42 1.46 2.58 -6.34
C VAL A 42 0.03 2.28 -5.92
N HIS A 43 -0.89 3.17 -6.30
CA HIS A 43 -2.33 2.97 -6.07
C HIS A 43 -2.94 2.26 -7.28
N HIS A 44 -3.45 1.05 -7.06
CA HIS A 44 -4.12 0.26 -8.10
C HIS A 44 -5.64 0.41 -8.00
N SER A 45 -6.26 0.91 -9.07
CA SER A 45 -7.72 0.93 -9.26
C SER A 45 -8.05 1.00 -10.74
N ASP A 46 -9.19 0.42 -11.13
CA ASP A 46 -9.65 0.35 -12.52
C ASP A 46 -10.04 1.73 -13.10
N SER A 47 -10.16 2.76 -12.27
CA SER A 47 -10.42 4.14 -12.68
C SER A 47 -9.39 5.13 -12.12
N VAL A 48 -9.35 6.33 -12.70
CA VAL A 48 -8.50 7.42 -12.18
C VAL A 48 -9.06 7.91 -10.85
N GLU A 49 -10.38 8.05 -10.77
CA GLU A 49 -11.11 8.49 -9.59
C GLU A 49 -10.85 7.54 -8.40
N GLY A 50 -10.81 6.23 -8.63
CA GLY A 50 -10.49 5.27 -7.59
C GLY A 50 -9.05 5.38 -7.09
N ARG A 51 -8.10 5.69 -7.98
CA ARG A 51 -6.70 5.96 -7.59
C ARG A 51 -6.57 7.23 -6.76
N LEU A 52 -7.26 8.31 -7.16
CA LEU A 52 -7.30 9.57 -6.41
C LEU A 52 -7.95 9.38 -5.04
N HIS A 53 -9.08 8.69 -4.96
CA HIS A 53 -9.74 8.41 -3.68
C HIS A 53 -8.84 7.59 -2.74
N SER A 54 -8.09 6.61 -3.28
CA SER A 54 -7.14 5.84 -2.48
C SER A 54 -5.97 6.69 -1.96
N LEU A 55 -5.53 7.70 -2.73
CA LEU A 55 -4.55 8.69 -2.27
C LEU A 55 -5.13 9.57 -1.16
N ASP A 56 -6.37 10.04 -1.30
CA ASP A 56 -7.04 10.87 -0.30
C ASP A 56 -7.17 10.13 1.03
N LEU A 57 -7.64 8.88 1.00
CA LEU A 57 -7.76 8.03 2.20
C LEU A 57 -6.42 7.83 2.90
N LEU A 58 -5.33 7.66 2.14
CA LEU A 58 -4.00 7.53 2.71
C LEU A 58 -3.55 8.85 3.36
N GLY A 59 -3.78 9.98 2.70
CA GLY A 59 -3.47 11.31 3.24
C GLY A 59 -4.24 11.63 4.51
N GLU A 60 -5.52 11.26 4.58
CA GLU A 60 -6.36 11.40 5.78
C GLU A 60 -5.86 10.54 6.94
N ALA A 61 -5.43 9.30 6.68
CA ALA A 61 -4.90 8.41 7.71
C ALA A 61 -3.58 8.91 8.33
N ASP A 62 -2.75 9.56 7.52
CA ASP A 62 -1.40 10.04 7.93
C ASP A 62 -1.44 11.42 8.58
N SER A 63 -2.37 12.29 8.16
CA SER A 63 -2.55 13.63 8.74
C SER A 63 -3.11 13.64 10.17
N VAL A 64 -3.57 12.49 10.68
CA VAL A 64 -3.93 12.29 12.10
C VAL A 64 -2.68 12.23 13.02
N ILE A 65 -1.47 12.21 12.46
CA ILE A 65 -0.20 11.94 13.20
C ILE A 65 0.77 13.13 13.19
N THR A 66 0.57 14.14 12.35
CA THR A 66 1.42 15.34 12.34
C THR A 66 0.95 16.36 13.36
#